data_AF-A0AAV0LX62-F1
#
_entry.id   AF-A0AAV0LX62-F1
#
_cell.length_a   1.000
_cell.length_b   1.000
_cell.length_c   1.000
_cell.angle_alpha   90.00
_cell.angle_beta   90.00
_cell.angle_gamma   90.00
#
_symmetry.space_group_name_H-M   'P 1'
#
loop_
_entity.id
_entity.type
_entity.pdbx_description
1 polymer ?
#
loop_
_entity_poly.entity_id
_entity_poly.type
_entity_poly.pdbx_seq_one_letter_code
_entity_poly.pdbx_strand_id
1 'polypeptide(L)'
;MNKTVDDVKVKISNLLVEYIASGDTKEACRCIKELKVPFFHHEIVKRALVMAMERRAVESRLLDLLKKTAEEGLINSSQVTKGFSRMIDVVDDLSLDIPDARGILKSLISNAASEGWLSASSLKSLSPPSPKESVEGAAKKFKMKAQSIIQEYFLSGDVAEVSDCIEFENSSCSPDLNAMFIKRLVTLAMDRKNREKEMASVLLSSLCFPTDDVVHGFVMLIESADDTVLDNPIVVEDLGMFLARAVVDEVIAPQQLEEIGSQFLGTESTGNKVLQMAKSLLKARLAGERILRCWGGGGSSSKNGCAVEDVKDKIGKLLEEFESGGDIREACRCIKELGMPFFHHEVVKKALVKIMESKSEKLWGLLNEGFRSGLITSYQMTKGFGRVAESMEDLRLDVPDAEKQFEYYIEKAKLTGWLDSSFGIGPTTKSSFVKENGINV
;
A
#
# COMPACT_ATOMS: atom_id res chain seq x y z
N MET A 1 -24.85 -0.20 28.06
CA MET A 1 -23.91 0.58 27.23
C MET A 1 -22.62 -0.22 27.17
N ASN A 2 -22.31 -0.84 26.03
CA ASN A 2 -21.07 -1.61 25.88
C ASN A 2 -19.89 -0.62 25.93
N LYS A 3 -19.13 -0.62 27.03
CA LYS A 3 -17.88 0.13 27.12
C LYS A 3 -16.89 -0.52 26.17
N THR A 4 -16.36 0.21 25.21
CA THR A 4 -15.28 -0.32 24.36
C THR A 4 -14.00 -0.42 25.18
N VAL A 5 -13.05 -1.25 24.74
CA VAL A 5 -11.74 -1.38 25.40
C VAL A 5 -11.00 -0.02 25.42
N ASP A 6 -11.16 0.78 24.37
CA ASP A 6 -10.50 2.08 24.28
C ASP A 6 -11.12 3.13 25.21
N ASP A 7 -12.44 3.10 25.43
CA ASP A 7 -13.09 3.95 26.45
C ASP A 7 -12.53 3.68 27.85
N VAL A 8 -12.25 2.41 28.17
CA VAL A 8 -11.70 2.02 29.47
C VAL A 8 -10.25 2.51 29.61
N LYS A 9 -9.43 2.39 28.56
CA LYS A 9 -8.06 2.91 28.54
C LYS A 9 -8.00 4.41 28.76
N VAL A 10 -8.89 5.18 28.12
CA VAL A 10 -8.98 6.64 28.31
C VAL A 10 -9.33 6.96 29.77
N LYS A 11 -10.32 6.27 30.35
CA LYS A 11 -10.69 6.46 31.76
C LYS A 11 -9.56 6.16 32.74
N ILE A 12 -8.80 5.08 32.50
CA ILE A 12 -7.63 4.73 33.32
C ILE A 12 -6.58 5.85 33.23
N SER A 13 -6.37 6.41 32.04
CA SER A 13 -5.37 7.46 31.83
C SER A 13 -5.76 8.74 32.57
N ASN A 14 -7.03 9.15 32.46
CA ASN A 14 -7.55 10.31 33.18
C ASN A 14 -7.46 10.12 34.70
N LEU A 15 -7.80 8.93 35.21
CA LEU A 15 -7.67 8.58 36.63
C LEU A 15 -6.24 8.76 37.14
N LEU A 16 -5.25 8.28 36.39
CA LEU A 16 -3.84 8.39 36.80
C LEU A 16 -3.35 9.84 36.74
N VAL A 17 -3.76 10.61 35.72
CA VAL A 17 -3.44 12.04 35.62
C VAL A 17 -4.05 12.84 36.77
N GLU A 18 -5.32 12.60 37.10
CA GLU A 18 -6.01 13.25 38.24
C GLU A 18 -5.34 12.88 39.57
N TYR A 19 -4.95 11.62 39.75
CA TYR A 19 -4.25 11.18 40.95
C TYR A 19 -2.87 11.83 41.08
N ILE A 20 -2.11 11.97 39.99
CA ILE A 20 -0.82 12.67 40.01
C ILE A 20 -1.00 14.11 40.50
N ALA A 21 -2.02 14.81 39.99
CA ALA A 21 -2.30 16.20 40.36
C ALA A 21 -2.81 16.36 41.80
N SER A 22 -3.72 15.49 42.25
CA SER A 22 -4.40 15.62 43.55
C SER A 22 -3.65 14.93 44.69
N GLY A 23 -3.05 13.77 44.44
CA GLY A 23 -2.54 12.86 45.47
C GLY A 23 -3.64 12.14 46.26
N ASP A 24 -4.91 12.23 45.85
CA ASP A 24 -6.02 11.63 46.59
C ASP A 24 -6.16 10.13 46.30
N THR A 25 -5.56 9.32 47.18
CA THR A 25 -5.61 7.86 47.07
C THR A 25 -7.03 7.30 47.27
N LYS A 26 -7.88 7.96 48.07
CA LYS A 26 -9.25 7.47 48.29
C LYS A 26 -10.09 7.63 47.03
N GLU A 27 -9.95 8.77 46.38
CA GLU A 27 -10.62 9.04 45.12
C GLU A 27 -10.12 8.11 44.01
N ALA A 28 -8.81 7.90 43.89
CA ALA A 28 -8.25 6.94 42.93
C ALA A 28 -8.79 5.51 43.16
N CYS A 29 -8.84 5.03 44.41
CA CYS A 29 -9.43 3.74 44.75
C CYS A 29 -10.93 3.67 44.41
N ARG A 30 -11.69 4.76 44.62
CA ARG A 30 -13.11 4.86 44.22
C ARG A 30 -13.26 4.72 42.71
N CYS A 31 -12.49 5.48 41.93
CA CYS A 31 -12.53 5.45 40.48
C CYS A 31 -12.14 4.07 39.91
N ILE A 32 -11.15 3.38 40.49
CA ILE A 32 -10.79 2.00 40.11
C ILE A 32 -11.97 1.04 40.32
N LYS A 33 -12.68 1.13 41.45
CA LYS A 33 -13.88 0.30 41.71
C LYS A 33 -15.00 0.57 40.71
N GLU A 34 -15.18 1.82 40.30
CA GLU A 34 -16.22 2.24 39.35
C GLU A 34 -15.96 1.83 37.90
N LEU A 35 -14.71 1.46 37.55
CA LEU A 35 -14.39 0.90 36.24
C LEU A 35 -15.20 -0.36 35.94
N LYS A 36 -15.46 -1.20 36.96
CA LYS A 36 -16.20 -2.48 36.88
C LYS A 36 -15.61 -3.46 35.84
N VAL A 37 -14.27 -3.50 35.71
CA VAL A 37 -13.54 -4.38 34.76
C VAL A 37 -12.34 -5.07 35.42
N PRO A 38 -12.56 -5.94 36.43
CA PRO A 38 -11.48 -6.51 37.24
C PRO A 38 -10.43 -7.32 36.45
N PHE A 39 -10.80 -7.89 35.29
CA PHE A 39 -9.88 -8.61 34.41
C PHE A 39 -8.94 -7.71 33.60
N PHE A 40 -9.20 -6.40 33.61
CA PHE A 40 -8.48 -5.37 32.86
C PHE A 40 -7.64 -4.44 33.75
N HIS A 41 -7.60 -4.68 35.07
CA HIS A 41 -6.86 -3.83 36.02
C HIS A 41 -5.33 -3.87 35.82
N HIS A 42 -4.80 -4.89 35.15
CA HIS A 42 -3.39 -4.93 34.71
C HIS A 42 -3.01 -3.76 33.80
N GLU A 43 -3.98 -3.16 33.09
CA GLU A 43 -3.74 -1.95 32.27
C GLU A 43 -3.48 -0.71 33.14
N ILE A 44 -4.02 -0.65 34.37
CA ILE A 44 -3.72 0.42 35.34
C ILE A 44 -2.25 0.35 35.72
N VAL A 45 -1.76 -0.86 36.04
CA VAL A 45 -0.36 -1.13 36.38
C VAL A 45 0.55 -0.75 35.21
N LYS A 46 0.22 -1.20 33.99
CA LYS A 46 0.99 -0.88 32.78
C LYS A 46 1.11 0.64 32.57
N ARG A 47 -0.01 1.36 32.57
CA ARG A 47 -0.03 2.82 32.32
C ARG A 47 0.66 3.61 33.42
N ALA A 48 0.46 3.23 34.68
CA ALA A 48 1.15 3.87 35.80
C ALA A 48 2.67 3.68 35.70
N LEU A 49 3.14 2.49 35.31
CA LEU A 49 4.57 2.25 35.09
C LEU A 49 5.11 3.09 33.93
N VAL A 50 4.43 3.16 32.79
CA VAL A 50 4.83 4.05 31.67
C VAL A 50 4.97 5.50 32.15
N MET A 51 3.96 6.03 32.84
CA MET A 51 3.98 7.42 33.34
C MET A 51 5.10 7.66 34.37
N ALA A 52 5.39 6.68 35.23
CA ALA A 52 6.50 6.75 36.20
C ALA A 52 7.86 6.75 35.49
N MET A 53 8.00 5.98 34.41
CA MET A 53 9.22 5.93 33.60
C MET A 53 9.45 7.23 32.82
N GLU A 54 8.39 7.80 32.23
CA GLU A 54 8.45 9.07 31.50
C GLU A 54 8.70 10.28 32.42
N ARG A 55 8.13 10.25 33.63
CA ARG A 55 8.16 11.39 34.57
C ARG A 55 8.66 10.93 35.94
N ARG A 56 9.97 10.87 36.09
CA ARG A 56 10.64 10.43 37.34
C ARG A 56 10.18 11.18 38.61
N ALA A 57 9.75 12.43 38.49
CA ALA A 57 9.25 13.23 39.61
C ALA A 57 7.97 12.68 40.26
N VAL A 58 7.17 11.88 39.55
CA VAL A 58 5.90 11.33 40.04
C VAL A 58 5.96 9.82 40.30
N GLU A 59 7.14 9.21 40.13
CA GLU A 59 7.34 7.77 40.26
C GLU A 59 6.91 7.24 41.63
N SER A 60 7.42 7.83 42.72
CA SER A 60 7.11 7.38 44.08
C SER A 60 5.61 7.39 44.34
N ARG A 61 4.94 8.48 43.96
CA ARG A 61 3.49 8.64 44.11
C ARG A 61 2.72 7.55 43.35
N LEU A 62 3.10 7.24 42.12
CA LEU A 62 2.45 6.19 41.33
C LEU A 62 2.68 4.79 41.91
N LEU A 63 3.89 4.51 42.39
CA LEU A 63 4.19 3.24 43.06
C LEU A 63 3.43 3.09 44.38
N ASP A 64 3.28 4.16 45.16
CA ASP A 64 2.48 4.18 46.39
C ASP A 64 1.01 3.83 46.10
N LEU A 65 0.44 4.36 45.00
CA LEU A 65 -0.91 3.99 44.56
C LEU A 65 -1.00 2.51 44.17
N LEU A 66 -0.06 2.01 43.37
CA LEU A 66 -0.07 0.61 42.93
C LEU A 66 0.07 -0.36 44.12
N LYS A 67 0.96 -0.04 45.07
CA LYS A 67 1.09 -0.76 46.33
C LYS A 67 -0.21 -0.75 47.11
N LYS A 68 -0.80 0.43 47.34
CA LYS A 68 -2.03 0.56 48.12
C LYS A 68 -3.19 -0.22 47.51
N THR A 69 -3.34 -0.12 46.19
CA THR A 69 -4.41 -0.82 45.45
C THR A 69 -4.18 -2.33 45.38
N ALA A 70 -2.94 -2.80 45.46
CA ALA A 70 -2.60 -4.21 45.60
C ALA A 70 -2.91 -4.74 47.02
N GLU A 71 -2.51 -4.01 48.06
CA GLU A 71 -2.78 -4.33 49.47
C GLU A 71 -4.29 -4.37 49.78
N GLU A 72 -5.06 -3.44 49.21
CA GLU A 72 -6.52 -3.40 49.32
C GLU A 72 -7.23 -4.45 48.44
N GLY A 73 -6.48 -5.21 47.64
CA GLY A 73 -7.02 -6.24 46.74
C GLY A 73 -7.80 -5.72 45.54
N LEU A 74 -7.77 -4.41 45.26
CA LEU A 74 -8.39 -3.80 44.08
C LEU A 74 -7.70 -4.25 42.80
N ILE A 75 -6.39 -4.43 42.86
CA ILE A 75 -5.56 -5.03 41.82
C ILE A 75 -4.93 -6.29 42.42
N ASN A 76 -5.47 -7.46 42.09
CA ASN A 76 -4.93 -8.71 42.63
C ASN A 76 -3.52 -9.02 42.09
N SER A 77 -2.79 -9.90 42.76
CA SER A 77 -1.42 -10.31 42.41
C SER A 77 -1.27 -10.78 40.95
N SER A 78 -2.29 -11.44 40.38
CA SER A 78 -2.28 -11.86 38.97
C SER A 78 -2.34 -10.65 38.02
N GLN A 79 -3.14 -9.63 38.32
CA GLN A 79 -3.20 -8.40 37.54
C GLN A 79 -1.92 -7.56 37.69
N VAL A 80 -1.33 -7.50 38.89
CA VAL A 80 -0.03 -6.85 39.11
C VAL A 80 1.05 -7.53 38.26
N THR A 81 1.19 -8.84 38.40
CA THR A 81 2.16 -9.64 37.64
C THR A 81 1.94 -9.49 36.13
N LYS A 82 0.69 -9.55 35.66
CA LYS A 82 0.36 -9.36 34.24
C LYS A 82 0.73 -7.95 33.76
N GLY A 83 0.54 -6.91 34.57
CA GLY A 83 0.93 -5.54 34.24
C GLY A 83 2.44 -5.39 34.05
N PHE A 84 3.23 -5.90 35.00
CA PHE A 84 4.69 -5.92 34.89
C PHE A 84 5.18 -6.79 33.71
N SER A 85 4.61 -7.97 33.49
CA SER A 85 4.95 -8.81 32.33
C SER A 85 4.68 -8.08 31.00
N ARG A 86 3.57 -7.34 30.90
CA ARG A 86 3.26 -6.53 29.72
C ARG A 86 4.22 -5.36 29.54
N MET A 87 4.75 -4.81 30.63
CA MET A 87 5.81 -3.80 30.57
C MET A 87 7.13 -4.39 30.08
N ILE A 88 7.50 -5.58 30.55
CA ILE A 88 8.68 -6.32 30.05
C ILE A 88 8.55 -6.55 28.55
N ASP A 89 7.37 -6.95 28.06
CA ASP A 89 7.12 -7.20 26.63
C ASP A 89 7.24 -5.94 25.74
N VAL A 90 7.22 -4.72 26.31
CA VAL A 90 7.29 -3.44 25.55
C VAL A 90 8.44 -2.52 25.99
N VAL A 91 9.32 -2.95 26.89
CA VAL A 91 10.39 -2.10 27.45
C VAL A 91 11.41 -1.65 26.39
N ASP A 92 11.63 -2.46 25.37
CA ASP A 92 12.50 -2.12 24.25
C ASP A 92 11.88 -1.05 23.35
N ASP A 93 10.56 -1.09 23.14
CA ASP A 93 9.82 -0.04 22.43
C ASP A 93 9.90 1.28 23.23
N LEU A 94 9.74 1.23 24.56
CA LEU A 94 9.86 2.41 25.44
C LEU A 94 11.27 2.97 25.53
N SER A 95 12.30 2.19 25.23
CA SER A 95 13.70 2.66 25.24
C SER A 95 14.00 3.66 24.12
N LEU A 96 13.08 3.81 23.14
CA LEU A 96 13.16 4.82 22.08
C LEU A 96 12.87 6.22 22.61
N ASP A 97 11.94 6.32 23.56
CA ASP A 97 11.47 7.59 24.10
C ASP A 97 12.08 7.89 25.49
N ILE A 98 12.51 6.85 26.21
CA ILE A 98 13.01 6.94 27.58
C ILE A 98 14.43 6.36 27.65
N PRO A 99 15.47 7.21 27.82
CA PRO A 99 16.83 6.73 28.03
C PRO A 99 16.90 5.80 29.24
N ASP A 100 17.61 4.67 29.09
CA ASP A 100 17.74 3.62 30.13
C ASP A 100 16.39 3.05 30.64
N ALA A 101 15.36 2.97 29.79
CA ALA A 101 14.06 2.39 30.17
C ALA A 101 14.17 0.98 30.79
N ARG A 102 15.13 0.17 30.33
CA ARG A 102 15.41 -1.16 30.87
C ARG A 102 15.99 -1.10 32.29
N GLY A 103 16.98 -0.24 32.55
CA GLY A 103 17.55 -0.06 33.88
C GLY A 103 16.50 0.47 34.87
N ILE A 104 15.71 1.44 34.41
CA ILE A 104 14.56 1.98 35.13
C ILE A 104 13.56 0.86 35.49
N LEU A 105 13.06 0.08 34.51
CA LEU A 105 12.06 -0.95 34.77
C LEU A 105 12.59 -2.03 35.72
N LYS A 106 13.87 -2.37 35.61
CA LYS A 106 14.55 -3.29 36.54
C LYS A 106 14.55 -2.75 37.97
N SER A 107 14.83 -1.45 38.15
CA SER A 107 14.74 -0.81 39.48
C SER A 107 13.32 -0.84 40.02
N LEU A 108 12.30 -0.53 39.20
CA LEU A 108 10.89 -0.58 39.58
C LEU A 108 10.46 -1.98 40.04
N ILE A 109 10.87 -3.03 39.33
CA ILE A 109 10.59 -4.42 39.70
C ILE A 109 11.28 -4.79 41.02
N SER A 110 12.54 -4.38 41.21
CA SER A 110 13.26 -4.61 42.46
C SER A 110 12.58 -3.93 43.65
N ASN A 111 12.15 -2.68 43.48
CA ASN A 111 11.43 -1.94 44.52
C ASN A 111 10.10 -2.64 44.86
N ALA A 112 9.28 -2.93 43.85
CA ALA A 112 7.99 -3.60 44.05
C ALA A 112 8.11 -4.98 44.70
N ALA A 113 9.15 -5.75 44.34
CA ALA A 113 9.43 -7.04 44.95
C ALA A 113 9.93 -6.90 46.40
N SER A 114 10.80 -5.94 46.69
CA SER A 114 11.29 -5.67 48.05
C SER A 114 10.18 -5.21 48.99
N GLU A 115 9.16 -4.53 48.45
CA GLU A 115 7.99 -4.08 49.19
C GLU A 115 6.86 -5.13 49.24
N GLY A 116 7.05 -6.30 48.63
CA GLY A 116 6.19 -7.47 48.80
C GLY A 116 4.89 -7.46 47.99
N TRP A 117 4.66 -6.48 47.11
CA TRP A 117 3.44 -6.42 46.29
C TRP A 117 3.62 -6.97 44.86
N LEU A 118 4.82 -7.43 44.51
CA LEU A 118 5.14 -8.14 43.26
C LEU A 118 5.97 -9.40 43.51
N SER A 119 5.56 -10.52 42.94
CA SER A 119 6.37 -11.75 42.91
C SER A 119 7.32 -11.73 41.70
N ALA A 120 8.55 -11.25 41.90
CA ALA A 120 9.53 -11.16 40.81
C ALA A 120 9.88 -12.52 40.17
N SER A 121 9.78 -13.62 40.93
CA SER A 121 9.99 -14.98 40.42
C SER A 121 8.92 -15.43 39.41
N SER A 122 7.77 -14.74 39.37
CA SER A 122 6.68 -15.00 38.44
C SER A 122 6.79 -14.20 37.13
N LEU A 123 7.81 -13.33 37.02
CA LEU A 123 8.07 -12.54 35.83
C LEU A 123 9.08 -13.23 34.91
N LYS A 124 8.98 -12.92 33.61
CA LYS A 124 10.03 -13.26 32.63
C LYS A 124 11.33 -12.54 33.01
N SER A 125 12.48 -13.14 32.76
CA SER A 125 13.77 -12.50 33.04
C SER A 125 13.96 -11.27 32.16
N LEU A 126 14.38 -10.15 32.78
CA LEU A 126 14.76 -8.91 32.08
C LEU A 126 16.17 -8.98 31.44
N SER A 127 16.66 -10.20 31.17
CA SER A 127 17.95 -10.46 30.55
C SER A 127 18.11 -9.61 29.28
N PRO A 128 19.33 -9.12 28.96
CA PRO A 128 19.59 -8.55 27.65
C PRO A 128 19.10 -9.57 26.62
N PRO A 129 18.40 -9.12 25.56
CA PRO A 129 17.78 -10.03 24.64
C PRO A 129 18.83 -10.99 24.11
N SER A 130 18.50 -12.27 24.07
CA SER A 130 19.30 -13.22 23.27
C SER A 130 19.42 -12.68 21.83
N PRO A 131 20.44 -13.05 21.05
CA PRO A 131 20.56 -12.62 19.66
C PRO A 131 19.24 -12.80 18.87
N LYS A 132 18.49 -13.86 19.18
CA LYS A 132 17.16 -14.16 18.62
C LYS A 132 16.06 -13.19 19.06
N GLU A 133 16.00 -12.80 20.33
CA GLU A 133 15.01 -11.82 20.84
C GLU A 133 15.32 -10.38 20.39
N SER A 134 16.60 -10.05 20.18
CA SER A 134 17.00 -8.73 19.68
C SER A 134 16.62 -8.55 18.20
N VAL A 135 16.72 -9.63 17.43
CA VAL A 135 16.28 -9.69 16.03
C VAL A 135 14.76 -9.65 15.95
N GLU A 136 14.03 -10.29 16.86
CA GLU A 136 12.56 -10.26 16.86
C GLU A 136 11.99 -8.89 17.28
N GLY A 137 12.61 -8.21 18.26
CA GLY A 137 12.28 -6.84 18.62
C GLY A 137 12.60 -5.83 17.51
N ALA A 138 13.78 -5.96 16.88
CA ALA A 138 14.16 -5.13 15.74
C ALA A 138 13.24 -5.38 14.52
N ALA A 139 12.91 -6.64 14.23
CA ALA A 139 11.97 -7.03 13.19
C ALA A 139 10.57 -6.46 13.46
N LYS A 140 10.09 -6.47 14.70
CA LYS A 140 8.80 -5.87 15.07
C LYS A 140 8.82 -4.35 14.91
N LYS A 141 9.90 -3.68 15.34
CA LYS A 141 10.11 -2.24 15.15
C LYS A 141 10.12 -1.87 13.66
N PHE A 142 10.85 -2.64 12.86
CA PHE A 142 10.87 -2.46 11.42
C PHE A 142 9.48 -2.67 10.79
N LYS A 143 8.72 -3.71 11.18
CA LYS A 143 7.34 -3.92 10.70
C LYS A 143 6.44 -2.72 10.95
N MET A 144 6.56 -2.08 12.12
CA MET A 144 5.79 -0.87 12.44
C MET A 144 6.22 0.33 11.58
N LYS A 145 7.52 0.54 11.40
CA LYS A 145 8.05 1.60 10.53
C LYS A 145 7.70 1.39 9.07
N ALA A 146 7.93 0.19 8.54
CA ALA A 146 7.55 -0.21 7.19
C ALA A 146 6.06 0.05 6.95
N GLN A 147 5.21 -0.29 7.91
CA GLN A 147 3.78 0.05 7.83
C GLN A 147 3.53 1.56 7.72
N SER A 148 4.23 2.40 8.49
CA SER A 148 4.10 3.86 8.39
C SER A 148 4.54 4.37 7.01
N ILE A 149 5.72 3.95 6.56
CA ILE A 149 6.29 4.32 5.25
C ILE A 149 5.33 3.94 4.11
N ILE A 150 4.80 2.72 4.14
CA ILE A 150 3.86 2.23 3.11
C ILE A 150 2.55 3.04 3.14
N GLN A 151 2.04 3.36 4.33
CA GLN A 151 0.80 4.13 4.45
C GLN A 151 0.96 5.56 3.94
N GLU A 152 2.09 6.19 4.24
CA GLU A 152 2.44 7.50 3.70
C GLU A 152 2.60 7.47 2.19
N TYR A 153 3.32 6.47 1.66
CA TYR A 153 3.42 6.25 0.22
C TYR A 153 2.06 6.09 -0.46
N PHE A 154 1.11 5.35 0.12
CA PHE A 154 -0.24 5.23 -0.44
C PHE A 154 -1.00 6.56 -0.50
N LEU A 155 -0.63 7.54 0.33
CA LEU A 155 -1.20 8.89 0.31
C LEU A 155 -0.45 9.82 -0.66
N SER A 156 0.88 9.80 -0.64
CA SER A 156 1.75 10.74 -1.36
C SER A 156 2.08 10.27 -2.79
N GLY A 157 2.30 8.97 -2.98
CA GLY A 157 2.87 8.39 -4.19
C GLY A 157 4.37 8.68 -4.37
N ASP A 158 5.06 9.17 -3.33
CA ASP A 158 6.47 9.54 -3.39
C ASP A 158 7.37 8.30 -3.24
N VAL A 159 7.96 7.87 -4.36
CA VAL A 159 8.88 6.71 -4.39
C VAL A 159 10.25 7.06 -3.81
N ALA A 160 10.71 8.30 -3.97
CA ALA A 160 12.04 8.71 -3.53
C ALA A 160 12.10 8.72 -1.99
N GLU A 161 11.05 9.26 -1.36
CA GLU A 161 10.92 9.24 0.11
C GLU A 161 10.95 7.82 0.68
N VAL A 162 10.28 6.87 0.02
CA VAL A 162 10.30 5.46 0.44
C VAL A 162 11.72 4.89 0.33
N SER A 163 12.43 5.17 -0.77
CA SER A 163 13.81 4.71 -0.98
C SER A 163 14.73 5.21 0.15
N ASP A 164 14.69 6.51 0.42
CA ASP A 164 15.50 7.14 1.46
C ASP A 164 15.20 6.55 2.85
N CYS A 165 13.92 6.32 3.16
CA CYS A 165 13.51 5.72 4.42
C CYS A 165 14.01 4.26 4.56
N ILE A 166 13.93 3.46 3.50
CA ILE A 166 14.39 2.07 3.52
C ILE A 166 15.91 1.99 3.64
N GLU A 167 16.66 2.81 2.89
CA GLU A 167 18.12 2.86 2.98
C GLU A 167 18.62 3.26 4.37
N PHE A 168 17.95 4.24 4.99
CA PHE A 168 18.23 4.66 6.36
C PHE A 168 18.04 3.51 7.37
N GLU A 169 16.97 2.74 7.23
CA GLU A 169 16.70 1.59 8.12
C GLU A 169 17.64 0.40 7.85
N ASN A 170 18.00 0.14 6.58
CA ASN A 170 18.92 -0.93 6.20
C ASN A 170 20.34 -0.72 6.75
N SER A 171 20.75 0.54 6.95
CA SER A 171 22.03 0.88 7.58
C SER A 171 22.14 0.42 9.04
N SER A 172 21.02 0.00 9.65
CA SER A 172 20.92 -0.29 11.08
C SER A 172 20.61 -1.77 11.41
N CYS A 173 20.37 -2.67 10.43
CA CYS A 173 19.83 -4.00 10.74
C CYS A 173 20.09 -5.16 9.74
N SER A 174 19.45 -6.31 10.05
CA SER A 174 19.68 -7.70 9.61
C SER A 174 19.37 -8.01 8.12
N PRO A 175 19.79 -9.19 7.58
CA PRO A 175 19.73 -9.51 6.15
C PRO A 175 18.34 -9.81 5.54
N ASP A 176 17.21 -9.50 6.20
CA ASP A 176 15.85 -9.84 5.71
C ASP A 176 14.88 -8.65 5.68
N LEU A 177 15.34 -7.43 5.96
CA LEU A 177 14.46 -6.26 6.07
C LEU A 177 13.70 -5.96 4.79
N ASN A 178 14.37 -6.05 3.63
CA ASN A 178 13.74 -5.82 2.34
C ASN A 178 12.62 -6.83 2.06
N ALA A 179 12.89 -8.13 2.29
CA ALA A 179 11.88 -9.18 2.17
C ALA A 179 10.67 -8.94 3.09
N MET A 180 10.92 -8.50 4.33
CA MET A 180 9.86 -8.12 5.26
C MET A 180 9.06 -6.90 4.80
N PHE A 181 9.71 -5.90 4.22
CA PHE A 181 9.06 -4.71 3.66
C PHE A 181 8.15 -5.11 2.49
N ILE A 182 8.65 -5.92 1.56
CA ILE A 182 7.91 -6.45 0.41
C ILE A 182 6.67 -7.22 0.88
N LYS A 183 6.84 -8.16 1.83
CA LYS A 183 5.71 -8.86 2.45
C LYS A 183 4.69 -7.87 3.00
N ARG A 184 5.14 -6.87 3.77
CA ARG A 184 4.24 -5.90 4.41
C ARG A 184 3.51 -5.03 3.39
N LEU A 185 4.19 -4.60 2.33
CA LEU A 185 3.64 -3.80 1.24
C LEU A 185 2.50 -4.53 0.53
N VAL A 186 2.76 -5.78 0.10
CA VAL A 186 1.75 -6.58 -0.61
C VAL A 186 0.59 -6.92 0.32
N THR A 187 0.83 -7.33 1.57
CA THR A 187 -0.25 -7.59 2.54
C THR A 187 -1.14 -6.36 2.73
N LEU A 188 -0.56 -5.18 2.98
CA LEU A 188 -1.34 -3.96 3.20
C LEU A 188 -2.11 -3.51 1.94
N ALA A 189 -1.58 -3.80 0.74
CA ALA A 189 -2.25 -3.49 -0.51
C ALA A 189 -3.46 -4.42 -0.76
N MET A 190 -3.35 -5.71 -0.41
CA MET A 190 -4.44 -6.69 -0.57
C MET A 190 -5.65 -6.37 0.32
N ASP A 191 -5.44 -5.74 1.47
CA ASP A 191 -6.51 -5.27 2.37
C ASP A 191 -7.21 -3.99 1.89
N ARG A 192 -6.80 -3.45 0.73
CA ARG A 192 -7.24 -2.16 0.19
C ARG A 192 -7.80 -2.28 -1.22
N LYS A 193 -7.99 -1.14 -1.89
CA LYS A 193 -8.56 -1.08 -3.25
C LYS A 193 -7.46 -1.28 -4.28
N ASN A 194 -7.87 -1.49 -5.54
CA ASN A 194 -6.91 -1.71 -6.62
C ASN A 194 -5.92 -0.54 -6.84
N ARG A 195 -6.27 0.68 -6.41
CA ARG A 195 -5.34 1.81 -6.44
C ARG A 195 -4.07 1.49 -5.65
N GLU A 196 -4.20 1.04 -4.41
CA GLU A 196 -3.06 0.71 -3.56
C GLU A 196 -2.33 -0.55 -4.05
N LYS A 197 -3.05 -1.47 -4.71
CA LYS A 197 -2.43 -2.63 -5.37
C LYS A 197 -1.55 -2.23 -6.56
N GLU A 198 -2.02 -1.31 -7.40
CA GLU A 198 -1.20 -0.73 -8.48
C GLU A 198 -0.01 0.05 -7.92
N MET A 199 -0.22 0.89 -6.91
CA MET A 199 0.87 1.62 -6.25
C MET A 199 1.93 0.68 -5.69
N ALA A 200 1.53 -0.45 -5.09
CA ALA A 200 2.47 -1.46 -4.62
C ALA A 200 3.26 -2.14 -5.76
N SER A 201 2.61 -2.49 -6.88
CA SER A 201 3.31 -3.03 -8.06
C SER A 201 4.31 -2.03 -8.65
N VAL A 202 3.93 -0.75 -8.77
CA VAL A 202 4.82 0.33 -9.24
C VAL A 202 5.99 0.54 -8.27
N LEU A 203 5.75 0.49 -6.96
CA LEU A 203 6.82 0.67 -5.97
C LEU A 203 7.85 -0.47 -6.05
N LEU A 204 7.38 -1.72 -6.16
CA LEU A 204 8.25 -2.90 -6.28
C LEU A 204 9.17 -2.83 -7.49
N SER A 205 8.67 -2.35 -8.64
CA SER A 205 9.49 -2.18 -9.85
C SER A 205 10.41 -0.97 -9.79
N SER A 206 10.03 0.08 -9.05
CA SER A 206 10.81 1.32 -8.96
C SER A 206 11.97 1.27 -7.98
N LEU A 207 11.85 0.54 -6.86
CA LEU A 207 12.87 0.49 -5.80
C LEU A 207 14.05 -0.44 -6.12
N CYS A 208 13.95 -1.24 -7.19
CA CYS A 208 15.03 -2.15 -7.64
C CYS A 208 15.67 -2.98 -6.51
N PHE A 209 14.85 -3.58 -5.65
CA PHE A 209 15.33 -4.44 -4.56
C PHE A 209 16.25 -5.57 -5.08
N PRO A 210 17.21 -6.04 -4.27
CA PRO A 210 17.97 -7.25 -4.57
C PRO A 210 17.03 -8.42 -4.85
N THR A 211 17.32 -9.19 -5.90
CA THR A 211 16.36 -10.19 -6.37
C THR A 211 16.10 -11.30 -5.34
N ASP A 212 17.12 -11.66 -4.55
CA ASP A 212 16.97 -12.64 -3.46
C ASP A 212 15.97 -12.14 -2.39
N ASP A 213 15.98 -10.83 -2.09
CA ASP A 213 15.04 -10.22 -1.13
C ASP A 213 13.61 -10.21 -1.68
N VAL A 214 13.44 -9.93 -2.97
CA VAL A 214 12.14 -10.01 -3.65
C VAL A 214 11.59 -11.43 -3.57
N VAL A 215 12.40 -12.40 -4.00
CA VAL A 215 12.04 -13.83 -3.99
C VAL A 215 11.66 -14.26 -2.57
N HIS A 216 12.49 -13.93 -1.58
CA HIS A 216 12.22 -14.25 -0.18
C HIS A 216 10.92 -13.59 0.31
N GLY A 217 10.69 -12.31 0.00
CA GLY A 217 9.45 -11.61 0.36
C GLY A 217 8.19 -12.29 -0.19
N PHE A 218 8.24 -12.77 -1.43
CA PHE A 218 7.15 -13.55 -2.03
C PHE A 218 7.00 -14.96 -1.46
N VAL A 219 8.10 -15.65 -1.13
CA VAL A 219 8.07 -16.92 -0.39
C VAL A 219 7.34 -16.73 0.94
N MET A 220 7.71 -15.70 1.72
CA MET A 220 7.07 -15.42 3.01
C MET A 220 5.57 -15.08 2.86
N LEU A 221 5.13 -14.50 1.74
CA LEU A 221 3.72 -14.23 1.45
C LEU A 221 2.96 -15.54 1.17
N ILE A 222 3.54 -16.41 0.36
CA ILE A 222 2.96 -17.71 -0.02
C ILE A 222 2.85 -18.63 1.20
N GLU A 223 3.88 -18.67 2.06
CA GLU A 223 3.85 -19.44 3.33
C GLU A 223 2.71 -18.99 4.25
N SER A 224 2.44 -17.69 4.32
CA SER A 224 1.34 -17.15 5.15
C SER A 224 -0.02 -17.11 4.46
N ALA A 225 -0.17 -17.65 3.24
CA ALA A 225 -1.41 -17.56 2.49
C ALA A 225 -2.56 -18.32 3.16
N ASP A 226 -2.28 -19.46 3.81
CA ASP A 226 -3.29 -20.25 4.54
C ASP A 226 -3.85 -19.51 5.77
N ASP A 227 -3.04 -18.69 6.44
CA ASP A 227 -3.52 -17.83 7.53
C ASP A 227 -4.26 -16.61 6.97
N THR A 228 -3.70 -15.99 5.92
CA THR A 228 -4.24 -14.75 5.34
C THR A 228 -5.63 -14.96 4.73
N VAL A 229 -5.91 -16.13 4.15
CA VAL A 229 -7.22 -16.43 3.56
C VAL A 229 -8.35 -16.49 4.59
N LEU A 230 -8.02 -16.71 5.87
CA LEU A 230 -9.00 -16.68 6.97
C LEU A 230 -9.58 -15.28 7.16
N ASP A 231 -8.77 -14.24 6.93
CA ASP A 231 -9.17 -12.83 7.07
C ASP A 231 -9.60 -12.22 5.72
N ASN A 232 -9.01 -12.66 4.60
CA ASN A 232 -9.28 -12.16 3.26
C ASN A 232 -9.49 -13.31 2.25
N PRO A 233 -10.74 -13.66 1.88
CA PRO A 233 -11.01 -14.79 1.01
C PRO A 233 -10.54 -14.60 -0.45
N ILE A 234 -10.16 -13.38 -0.86
CA ILE A 234 -9.72 -13.04 -2.23
C ILE A 234 -8.17 -13.06 -2.34
N VAL A 235 -7.46 -13.46 -1.26
CA VAL A 235 -6.00 -13.44 -1.23
C VAL A 235 -5.37 -14.29 -2.33
N VAL A 236 -6.01 -15.40 -2.74
CA VAL A 236 -5.47 -16.27 -3.78
C VAL A 236 -5.38 -15.52 -5.11
N GLU A 237 -6.46 -14.79 -5.44
CA GLU A 237 -6.55 -14.00 -6.65
C GLU A 237 -5.59 -12.82 -6.64
N ASP A 238 -5.57 -12.07 -5.55
CA ASP A 238 -4.72 -10.89 -5.44
C ASP A 238 -3.24 -11.25 -5.41
N LEU A 239 -2.83 -12.20 -4.56
CA LEU A 239 -1.42 -12.60 -4.46
C LEU A 239 -0.94 -13.30 -5.74
N GLY A 240 -1.79 -14.10 -6.38
CA GLY A 240 -1.49 -14.72 -7.68
C GLY A 240 -1.29 -13.67 -8.77
N MET A 241 -2.08 -12.59 -8.74
CA MET A 241 -1.91 -11.46 -9.66
C MET A 241 -0.66 -10.64 -9.36
N PHE A 242 -0.32 -10.40 -8.09
CA PHE A 242 0.94 -9.74 -7.71
C PHE A 242 2.17 -10.51 -8.19
N LEU A 243 2.19 -11.84 -8.02
CA LEU A 243 3.27 -12.68 -8.54
C LEU A 243 3.39 -12.58 -10.06
N ALA A 244 2.26 -12.67 -10.78
CA ALA A 244 2.25 -12.55 -12.23
C ALA A 244 2.70 -11.15 -12.68
N ARG A 245 2.30 -10.09 -11.97
CA ARG A 245 2.70 -8.71 -12.23
C ARG A 245 4.18 -8.49 -11.95
N ALA A 246 4.74 -9.05 -10.89
CA ALA A 246 6.17 -8.99 -10.59
C ALA A 246 7.01 -9.64 -11.70
N VAL A 247 6.51 -10.71 -12.34
CA VAL A 247 7.19 -11.30 -13.50
C VAL A 247 7.11 -10.42 -14.74
N VAL A 248 5.95 -9.81 -14.99
CA VAL A 248 5.75 -8.92 -16.15
C VAL A 248 6.49 -7.60 -16.01
N ASP A 249 6.62 -7.08 -14.79
CA ASP A 249 7.40 -5.88 -14.46
C ASP A 249 8.91 -6.19 -14.31
N GLU A 250 9.35 -7.41 -14.64
CA GLU A 250 10.74 -7.88 -14.59
C GLU A 250 11.41 -7.80 -13.20
N VAL A 251 10.59 -7.74 -12.13
CA VAL A 251 11.07 -7.80 -10.74
C VAL A 251 11.43 -9.24 -10.35
N ILE A 252 10.73 -10.23 -10.92
CA ILE A 252 10.99 -11.67 -10.75
C ILE A 252 11.21 -12.31 -12.12
N ALA A 253 12.31 -13.02 -12.31
CA ALA A 253 12.53 -13.78 -13.54
C ALA A 253 11.61 -15.02 -13.59
N PRO A 254 11.16 -15.46 -14.79
CA PRO A 254 10.34 -16.67 -14.92
C PRO A 254 10.94 -17.92 -14.27
N GLN A 255 12.28 -18.05 -14.29
CA GLN A 255 12.99 -19.15 -13.62
C GLN A 255 12.84 -19.09 -12.10
N GLN A 256 12.90 -17.88 -11.51
CA GLN A 256 12.74 -17.70 -10.07
C GLN A 256 11.32 -18.03 -9.61
N LEU A 257 10.30 -17.76 -10.44
CA LEU A 257 8.93 -18.21 -10.16
C LEU A 257 8.83 -19.75 -10.11
N GLU A 258 9.57 -20.46 -10.97
CA GLU A 258 9.63 -21.92 -10.93
C GLU A 258 10.39 -22.41 -9.68
N GLU A 259 11.47 -21.74 -9.29
CA GLU A 259 12.22 -22.04 -8.06
C GLU A 259 11.37 -21.84 -6.81
N ILE A 260 10.64 -20.73 -6.70
CA ILE A 260 9.63 -20.51 -5.65
C ILE A 260 8.63 -21.67 -5.66
N GLY A 261 8.07 -22.01 -6.83
CA GLY A 261 7.09 -23.07 -6.95
C GLY A 261 7.61 -24.45 -6.51
N SER A 262 8.90 -24.72 -6.71
CA SER A 262 9.53 -25.99 -6.30
C SER A 262 9.53 -26.21 -4.79
N GLN A 263 9.57 -25.13 -4.00
CA GLN A 263 9.59 -25.18 -2.53
C GLN A 263 8.25 -25.63 -1.94
N PHE A 264 7.15 -25.49 -2.69
CA PHE A 264 5.81 -25.80 -2.23
C PHE A 264 5.22 -27.07 -2.86
N LEU A 265 5.98 -27.84 -3.66
CA LEU A 265 5.46 -29.03 -4.33
C LEU A 265 4.89 -30.07 -3.35
N GLY A 266 3.70 -30.60 -3.65
CA GLY A 266 3.11 -31.76 -2.95
C GLY A 266 2.20 -31.43 -1.76
N THR A 267 1.92 -30.16 -1.47
CA THR A 267 0.99 -29.74 -0.41
C THR A 267 -0.33 -29.22 -1.02
N GLU A 268 -1.51 -29.65 -0.56
CA GLU A 268 -2.77 -28.97 -0.94
C GLU A 268 -2.97 -27.67 -0.16
N SER A 269 -2.02 -26.73 -0.26
CA SER A 269 -2.05 -25.43 0.43
C SER A 269 -2.68 -24.33 -0.41
N THR A 270 -3.15 -23.27 0.24
CA THR A 270 -3.58 -22.02 -0.41
C THR A 270 -2.42 -21.38 -1.19
N GLY A 271 -1.19 -21.48 -0.66
CA GLY A 271 0.02 -21.03 -1.35
C GLY A 271 0.24 -21.71 -2.72
N ASN A 272 -0.08 -23.00 -2.85
CA ASN A 272 -0.04 -23.66 -4.15
C ASN A 272 -1.11 -23.18 -5.12
N LYS A 273 -2.31 -22.84 -4.64
CA LYS A 273 -3.36 -22.25 -5.49
C LYS A 273 -2.91 -20.90 -6.05
N VAL A 274 -2.26 -20.08 -5.23
CA VAL A 274 -1.64 -18.81 -5.62
C VAL A 274 -0.65 -19.02 -6.76
N LEU A 275 0.27 -19.98 -6.62
CA LEU A 275 1.28 -20.30 -7.64
C LEU A 275 0.65 -20.80 -8.95
N GLN A 276 -0.34 -21.70 -8.87
CA GLN A 276 -1.05 -22.20 -10.05
C GLN A 276 -1.80 -21.08 -10.77
N MET A 277 -2.41 -20.17 -10.01
CA MET A 277 -3.07 -19.01 -10.58
C MET A 277 -2.08 -18.08 -11.32
N ALA A 278 -0.96 -17.73 -10.69
CA ALA A 278 0.06 -16.90 -11.32
C ALA A 278 0.58 -17.52 -12.64
N LYS A 279 0.89 -18.82 -12.63
CA LYS A 279 1.33 -19.56 -13.83
C LYS A 279 0.25 -19.60 -14.91
N SER A 280 -1.02 -19.76 -14.53
CA SER A 280 -2.15 -19.74 -15.47
C SER A 280 -2.31 -18.36 -16.12
N LEU A 281 -2.20 -17.28 -15.34
CA LEU A 281 -2.27 -15.90 -15.83
C LEU A 281 -1.17 -15.61 -16.85
N LEU A 282 0.07 -16.02 -16.55
CA LEU A 282 1.24 -15.80 -17.42
C LEU A 282 1.16 -16.60 -18.73
N LYS A 283 0.52 -17.77 -18.73
CA LYS A 283 0.32 -18.60 -19.95
C LYS A 283 -0.80 -18.08 -20.86
N ALA A 284 -1.64 -17.16 -20.39
CA ALA A 284 -2.76 -16.66 -21.18
C ALA A 284 -2.29 -15.85 -22.40
N ARG A 285 -3.09 -15.83 -23.46
CA ARG A 285 -2.83 -14.98 -24.64
C ARG A 285 -2.81 -13.50 -24.23
N LEU A 286 -1.80 -12.76 -24.69
CA LEU A 286 -1.58 -11.35 -24.31
C LEU A 286 -1.43 -11.15 -22.80
N ALA A 287 -0.87 -12.12 -22.08
CA ALA A 287 -0.70 -12.06 -20.62
C ALA A 287 -0.02 -10.77 -20.15
N GLY A 288 1.12 -10.39 -20.75
CA GLY A 288 1.86 -9.18 -20.38
C GLY A 288 0.98 -7.92 -20.38
N GLU A 289 0.35 -7.59 -21.51
CA GLU A 289 -0.53 -6.41 -21.61
C GLU A 289 -1.72 -6.43 -20.66
N ARG A 290 -2.30 -7.61 -20.42
CA ARG A 290 -3.44 -7.77 -19.52
C ARG A 290 -3.03 -7.61 -18.06
N ILE A 291 -1.89 -8.20 -17.68
CA ILE A 291 -1.36 -8.15 -16.32
C ILE A 291 -0.88 -6.74 -15.99
N LEU A 292 -0.26 -6.01 -16.94
CA LEU A 292 0.10 -4.59 -16.77
C LEU A 292 -1.10 -3.69 -16.42
N ARG A 293 -2.33 -4.14 -16.67
CA ARG A 293 -3.57 -3.40 -16.39
C ARG A 293 -4.45 -4.07 -15.34
N CYS A 294 -3.93 -5.07 -14.61
CA CYS A 294 -4.73 -5.96 -13.78
C CYS A 294 -5.46 -5.24 -12.63
N TRP A 295 -4.86 -4.19 -12.08
CA TRP A 295 -5.45 -3.41 -11.01
C TRP A 295 -6.39 -2.31 -11.53
N GLY A 296 -6.18 -1.86 -12.77
CA GLY A 296 -6.88 -0.72 -13.35
C GLY A 296 -6.25 0.60 -12.91
N GLY A 297 -6.06 1.52 -13.88
CA GLY A 297 -5.48 2.84 -13.61
C GLY A 297 -6.27 3.57 -12.52
N GLY A 298 -5.56 4.16 -11.55
CA GLY A 298 -6.13 4.71 -10.33
C GLY A 298 -7.30 5.67 -10.58
N GLY A 299 -8.49 5.32 -10.11
CA GLY A 299 -9.64 6.23 -10.18
C GLY A 299 -11.02 5.59 -10.06
N SER A 300 -11.31 5.01 -8.88
CA SER A 300 -12.65 4.64 -8.37
C SER A 300 -13.44 3.53 -9.10
N SER A 301 -13.91 2.57 -8.28
CA SER A 301 -15.10 1.69 -8.47
C SER A 301 -15.11 0.66 -9.61
N SER A 302 -14.75 -0.59 -9.24
CA SER A 302 -15.45 -1.87 -9.50
C SER A 302 -15.91 -2.27 -10.91
N LYS A 303 -15.51 -3.50 -11.29
CA LYS A 303 -15.97 -4.38 -12.40
C LYS A 303 -15.48 -4.03 -13.81
N ASN A 304 -14.50 -4.83 -14.26
CA ASN A 304 -14.05 -5.33 -15.58
C ASN A 304 -14.70 -4.82 -16.90
N GLY A 305 -15.14 -3.57 -16.95
CA GLY A 305 -15.72 -2.90 -18.11
C GLY A 305 -16.19 -1.48 -17.77
N CYS A 306 -16.64 -1.28 -16.53
CA CYS A 306 -17.11 0.01 -16.03
C CYS A 306 -15.96 1.03 -15.94
N ALA A 307 -14.78 0.65 -15.42
CA ALA A 307 -13.68 1.61 -15.26
C ALA A 307 -13.16 2.22 -16.58
N VAL A 308 -13.14 1.47 -17.69
CA VAL A 308 -12.74 2.02 -19.00
C VAL A 308 -13.85 2.91 -19.56
N GLU A 309 -15.11 2.51 -19.39
CA GLU A 309 -16.25 3.31 -19.82
C GLU A 309 -16.38 4.59 -18.99
N ASP A 310 -16.14 4.53 -17.67
CA ASP A 310 -16.07 5.68 -16.77
C ASP A 310 -14.92 6.63 -17.15
N VAL A 311 -13.77 6.10 -17.57
CA VAL A 311 -12.66 6.91 -18.08
C VAL A 311 -13.02 7.52 -19.44
N LYS A 312 -13.65 6.77 -20.34
CA LYS A 312 -14.18 7.30 -21.62
C LYS A 312 -15.23 8.39 -21.39
N ASP A 313 -16.06 8.24 -20.37
CA ASP A 313 -17.07 9.22 -19.97
C ASP A 313 -16.43 10.45 -19.36
N LYS A 314 -15.42 10.29 -18.50
CA LYS A 314 -14.61 11.39 -17.98
C LYS A 314 -13.90 12.15 -19.10
N ILE A 315 -13.29 11.43 -20.05
CA ILE A 315 -12.68 12.03 -21.24
C ILE A 315 -13.74 12.76 -22.07
N GLY A 316 -14.92 12.17 -22.27
CA GLY A 316 -16.03 12.81 -22.98
C GLY A 316 -16.43 14.14 -22.34
N LYS A 317 -16.70 14.12 -21.03
CA LYS A 317 -17.07 15.30 -20.24
C LYS A 317 -15.98 16.38 -20.25
N LEU A 318 -14.71 15.98 -20.13
CA LEU A 318 -13.57 16.89 -20.21
C LEU A 318 -13.54 17.61 -21.56
N LEU A 319 -13.71 16.88 -22.67
CA LEU A 319 -13.70 17.47 -24.00
C LEU A 319 -14.92 18.38 -24.22
N GLU A 320 -16.10 18.01 -23.72
CA GLU A 320 -17.32 18.82 -23.77
C GLU A 320 -17.20 20.13 -22.97
N GLU A 321 -16.65 20.06 -21.76
CA GLU A 321 -16.40 21.22 -20.91
C GLU A 321 -15.41 22.19 -21.56
N PHE A 322 -14.31 21.65 -22.08
CA PHE A 322 -13.31 22.45 -22.79
C PHE A 322 -13.88 23.13 -24.05
N GLU A 323 -14.66 22.38 -24.84
CA GLU A 323 -15.35 22.90 -26.02
C GLU A 323 -16.33 24.03 -25.65
N SER A 324 -17.11 23.83 -24.57
CA SER A 324 -18.14 24.77 -24.09
C SER A 324 -17.58 26.06 -23.46
N GLY A 325 -16.26 26.15 -23.22
CA GLY A 325 -15.66 27.36 -22.66
C GLY A 325 -14.40 27.18 -21.83
N GLY A 326 -13.99 25.94 -21.54
CA GLY A 326 -12.84 25.66 -20.67
C GLY A 326 -11.48 26.17 -21.16
N ASP A 327 -10.54 26.32 -20.22
CA ASP A 327 -9.15 26.73 -20.45
C ASP A 327 -8.28 25.52 -20.88
N ILE A 328 -7.36 25.75 -21.81
CA ILE A 328 -6.52 24.68 -22.38
C ILE A 328 -5.57 24.07 -21.34
N ARG A 329 -5.07 24.85 -20.38
CA ARG A 329 -4.20 24.34 -19.32
C ARG A 329 -4.98 23.48 -18.34
N GLU A 330 -6.23 23.84 -18.07
CA GLU A 330 -7.10 23.01 -17.23
C GLU A 330 -7.41 21.69 -17.93
N ALA A 331 -7.77 21.71 -19.21
CA ALA A 331 -7.97 20.48 -19.99
C ALA A 331 -6.71 19.60 -20.01
N CYS A 332 -5.52 20.17 -20.21
CA CYS A 332 -4.25 19.44 -20.12
C CYS A 332 -3.99 18.89 -18.70
N ARG A 333 -4.31 19.64 -17.66
CA ARG A 333 -4.22 19.19 -16.26
C ARG A 333 -5.15 18.00 -16.03
N CYS A 334 -6.43 18.11 -16.41
CA CYS A 334 -7.39 17.03 -16.27
C CYS A 334 -6.95 15.77 -17.03
N ILE A 335 -6.41 15.89 -18.26
CA ILE A 335 -5.83 14.76 -19.00
C ILE A 335 -4.69 14.12 -18.21
N LYS A 336 -3.78 14.92 -17.64
CA LYS A 336 -2.67 14.43 -16.83
C LYS A 336 -3.14 13.72 -15.55
N GLU A 337 -4.16 14.27 -14.89
CA GLU A 337 -4.75 13.73 -13.66
C GLU A 337 -5.54 12.44 -13.86
N LEU A 338 -5.90 12.08 -15.11
CA LEU A 338 -6.41 10.75 -15.41
C LEU A 338 -5.40 9.65 -15.01
N GLY A 339 -4.09 9.95 -14.96
CA GLY A 339 -3.05 9.01 -14.55
C GLY A 339 -2.91 7.80 -15.49
N MET A 340 -3.36 7.92 -16.74
CA MET A 340 -3.41 6.82 -17.72
C MET A 340 -2.73 7.18 -19.05
N PRO A 341 -1.40 7.41 -19.06
CA PRO A 341 -0.68 7.85 -20.26
C PRO A 341 -0.77 6.86 -21.43
N PHE A 342 -0.91 5.56 -21.14
CA PHE A 342 -1.10 4.51 -22.15
C PHE A 342 -2.48 4.53 -22.82
N PHE A 343 -3.44 5.28 -22.27
CA PHE A 343 -4.82 5.40 -22.72
C PHE A 343 -5.14 6.79 -23.33
N HIS A 344 -4.15 7.67 -23.46
CA HIS A 344 -4.34 8.99 -24.08
C HIS A 344 -4.79 8.93 -25.55
N HIS A 345 -4.59 7.80 -26.25
CA HIS A 345 -5.16 7.57 -27.57
C HIS A 345 -6.69 7.68 -27.59
N GLU A 346 -7.36 7.47 -26.45
CA GLU A 346 -8.82 7.66 -26.33
C GLU A 346 -9.20 9.15 -26.32
N VAL A 347 -8.37 10.01 -25.72
CA VAL A 347 -8.52 11.47 -25.80
C VAL A 347 -8.41 11.90 -27.26
N VAL A 348 -7.39 11.40 -27.96
CA VAL A 348 -7.17 11.68 -29.39
C VAL A 348 -8.36 11.21 -30.23
N LYS A 349 -8.80 9.96 -30.03
CA LYS A 349 -9.93 9.37 -30.76
C LYS A 349 -11.20 10.19 -30.58
N LYS A 350 -11.63 10.45 -29.34
CA LYS A 350 -12.87 11.17 -29.04
C LYS A 350 -12.81 12.63 -29.47
N ALA A 351 -11.67 13.29 -29.29
CA ALA A 351 -11.48 14.66 -29.78
C ALA A 351 -11.55 14.70 -31.30
N LEU A 352 -10.91 13.78 -32.02
CA LEU A 352 -10.92 13.74 -33.47
C LEU A 352 -12.31 13.45 -34.05
N VAL A 353 -13.07 12.54 -33.44
CA VAL A 353 -14.47 12.30 -33.79
C VAL A 353 -15.31 13.58 -33.64
N LYS A 354 -15.24 14.27 -32.49
CA LYS A 354 -15.91 15.57 -32.28
C LYS A 354 -15.45 16.63 -33.27
N ILE A 355 -14.16 16.70 -33.58
CA ILE A 355 -13.58 17.62 -34.57
C ILE A 355 -14.19 17.36 -35.96
N MET A 356 -14.46 16.10 -36.33
CA MET A 356 -15.11 15.76 -37.59
C MET A 356 -16.62 16.08 -37.57
N GLU A 357 -17.29 15.88 -36.44
CA GLU A 357 -18.72 16.21 -36.28
C GLU A 357 -18.98 17.72 -36.31
N SER A 358 -18.15 18.53 -35.67
CA SER A 358 -18.40 19.96 -35.43
C SER A 358 -17.38 20.92 -36.02
N LYS A 359 -16.31 20.44 -36.68
CA LYS A 359 -15.19 21.24 -37.20
C LYS A 359 -14.52 22.12 -36.12
N SER A 360 -14.41 21.58 -34.90
CA SER A 360 -13.91 22.29 -33.73
C SER A 360 -12.40 22.55 -33.77
N GLU A 361 -11.98 23.75 -34.17
CA GLU A 361 -10.57 24.17 -34.10
C GLU A 361 -10.04 24.25 -32.65
N LYS A 362 -10.93 24.40 -31.67
CA LYS A 362 -10.58 24.40 -30.24
C LYS A 362 -10.00 23.05 -29.82
N LEU A 363 -10.71 21.96 -30.13
CA LEU A 363 -10.27 20.60 -29.82
C LEU A 363 -9.00 20.23 -30.58
N TRP A 364 -8.85 20.71 -31.82
CA TRP A 364 -7.60 20.58 -32.57
C TRP A 364 -6.43 21.27 -31.83
N GLY A 365 -6.67 22.47 -31.30
CA GLY A 365 -5.72 23.21 -30.46
C GLY A 365 -5.31 22.46 -29.20
N LEU A 366 -6.25 21.77 -28.52
CA LEU A 366 -5.96 20.94 -27.34
C LEU A 366 -5.03 19.77 -27.68
N LEU A 367 -5.29 19.07 -28.79
CA LEU A 367 -4.42 17.98 -29.26
C LEU A 367 -3.02 18.51 -29.61
N ASN A 368 -2.94 19.69 -30.21
CA ASN A 368 -1.68 20.34 -30.53
C ASN A 368 -0.86 20.68 -29.28
N GLU A 369 -1.50 21.30 -28.28
CA GLU A 369 -0.81 21.62 -27.02
C GLU A 369 -0.41 20.35 -26.28
N GLY A 370 -1.30 19.35 -26.20
CA GLY A 370 -0.99 18.07 -25.58
C GLY A 370 0.18 17.34 -26.24
N PHE A 371 0.32 17.42 -27.57
CA PHE A 371 1.48 16.87 -28.27
C PHE A 371 2.75 17.68 -28.00
N ARG A 372 2.69 19.01 -28.17
CA ARG A 372 3.84 19.91 -27.99
C ARG A 372 4.40 19.88 -26.58
N SER A 373 3.55 19.72 -25.56
CA SER A 373 3.94 19.62 -24.17
C SER A 373 4.44 18.23 -23.76
N GLY A 374 4.42 17.24 -24.68
CA GLY A 374 4.75 15.84 -24.39
C GLY A 374 3.70 15.08 -23.58
N LEU A 375 2.53 15.68 -23.32
CA LEU A 375 1.44 15.05 -22.57
C LEU A 375 0.81 13.89 -23.38
N ILE A 376 0.70 14.04 -24.70
CA ILE A 376 0.26 13.01 -25.63
C ILE A 376 1.42 12.69 -26.56
N THR A 377 1.94 11.47 -26.47
CA THR A 377 3.10 11.04 -27.28
C THR A 377 2.70 10.81 -28.74
N SER A 378 3.67 10.83 -29.65
CA SER A 378 3.45 10.48 -31.08
C SER A 378 2.84 9.08 -31.25
N TYR A 379 3.22 8.13 -30.40
CA TYR A 379 2.58 6.81 -30.37
C TYR A 379 1.08 6.89 -30.00
N GLN A 380 0.72 7.67 -28.99
CA GLN A 380 -0.68 7.85 -28.59
C GLN A 380 -1.49 8.61 -29.64
N MET A 381 -0.88 9.58 -30.33
CA MET A 381 -1.47 10.23 -31.51
C MET A 381 -1.75 9.22 -32.63
N THR A 382 -0.73 8.49 -33.07
CA THR A 382 -0.83 7.47 -34.12
C THR A 382 -1.89 6.43 -33.80
N LYS A 383 -1.90 5.92 -32.57
CA LYS A 383 -2.88 4.95 -32.10
C LYS A 383 -4.30 5.54 -32.09
N GLY A 384 -4.46 6.80 -31.65
CA GLY A 384 -5.75 7.49 -31.64
C GLY A 384 -6.36 7.64 -33.03
N PHE A 385 -5.56 8.09 -34.00
CA PHE A 385 -5.96 8.14 -35.41
C PHE A 385 -6.30 6.74 -35.94
N GLY A 386 -5.49 5.72 -35.64
CA GLY A 386 -5.79 4.34 -36.01
C GLY A 386 -7.14 3.85 -35.46
N ARG A 387 -7.50 4.23 -34.22
CA ARG A 387 -8.80 3.89 -33.62
C ARG A 387 -9.99 4.57 -34.28
N VAL A 388 -9.82 5.77 -34.86
CA VAL A 388 -10.87 6.43 -35.64
C VAL A 388 -11.05 5.73 -36.99
N ALA A 389 -9.94 5.32 -37.63
CA ALA A 389 -10.00 4.52 -38.86
C ALA A 389 -10.74 3.18 -38.66
N GLU A 390 -10.51 2.51 -37.51
CA GLU A 390 -11.22 1.27 -37.13
C GLU A 390 -12.73 1.46 -36.96
N SER A 391 -13.20 2.66 -36.59
CA SER A 391 -14.62 2.97 -36.37
C SER A 391 -15.26 3.79 -37.49
N MET A 392 -14.68 3.78 -38.69
CA MET A 392 -15.12 4.61 -39.81
C MET A 392 -16.54 4.25 -40.29
N GLU A 393 -16.88 2.96 -40.28
CA GLU A 393 -18.21 2.49 -40.70
C GLU A 393 -19.32 3.07 -39.82
N ASP A 394 -19.12 3.08 -38.51
CA ASP A 394 -20.08 3.66 -37.55
C ASP A 394 -20.13 5.19 -37.70
N LEU A 395 -18.98 5.84 -37.83
CA LEU A 395 -18.90 7.30 -37.93
C LEU A 395 -19.61 7.86 -39.18
N ARG A 396 -19.66 7.08 -40.26
CA ARG A 396 -20.40 7.46 -41.50
C ARG A 396 -21.90 7.55 -41.29
N LEU A 397 -22.45 6.93 -40.25
CA LEU A 397 -23.88 7.02 -39.93
C LEU A 397 -24.23 8.44 -39.45
N ASP A 398 -23.32 9.08 -38.71
CA ASP A 398 -23.51 10.42 -38.15
C ASP A 398 -22.91 11.52 -39.03
N VAL A 399 -21.83 11.22 -39.78
CA VAL A 399 -21.10 12.17 -40.64
C VAL A 399 -20.99 11.61 -42.07
N PRO A 400 -21.86 12.02 -43.01
CA PRO A 400 -21.89 11.46 -44.38
C PRO A 400 -20.60 11.60 -45.19
N ASP A 401 -19.75 12.58 -44.87
CA ASP A 401 -18.45 12.84 -45.49
C ASP A 401 -17.25 12.45 -44.61
N ALA A 402 -17.45 11.59 -43.61
CA ALA A 402 -16.44 11.19 -42.62
C ALA A 402 -15.09 10.77 -43.23
N GLU A 403 -15.09 9.96 -44.30
CA GLU A 403 -13.86 9.50 -44.96
C GLU A 403 -13.03 10.66 -45.52
N LYS A 404 -13.68 11.60 -46.22
CA LYS A 404 -13.00 12.77 -46.80
C LYS A 404 -12.47 13.70 -45.72
N GLN A 405 -13.24 13.88 -44.65
CA GLN A 405 -12.79 14.69 -43.51
C GLN A 405 -11.62 14.04 -42.77
N PHE A 406 -11.66 12.73 -42.59
CA PHE A 406 -10.59 11.99 -41.93
C PHE A 406 -9.29 12.04 -42.73
N GLU A 407 -9.36 11.87 -44.06
CA GLU A 407 -8.20 12.07 -44.95
C GLU A 407 -7.60 13.47 -44.81
N TYR A 408 -8.45 14.51 -44.79
CA TYR A 408 -7.99 15.88 -44.56
C TYR A 408 -7.24 16.03 -43.23
N TYR A 409 -7.74 15.46 -42.14
CA TYR A 409 -7.09 15.56 -40.83
C TYR A 409 -5.84 14.69 -40.70
N ILE A 410 -5.73 13.57 -41.43
CA ILE A 410 -4.48 12.80 -41.52
C ILE A 410 -3.38 13.66 -42.17
N GLU A 411 -3.69 14.30 -43.30
CA GLU A 411 -2.71 15.15 -43.99
C GLU A 411 -2.35 16.38 -43.13
N LYS A 412 -3.33 16.99 -42.46
CA LYS A 412 -3.08 18.05 -41.47
C LYS A 412 -2.15 17.56 -40.35
N ALA A 413 -2.37 16.35 -39.83
CA ALA A 413 -1.57 15.75 -38.75
C ALA A 413 -0.15 15.34 -39.17
N LYS A 414 0.05 14.92 -40.43
CA LYS A 414 1.38 14.70 -41.01
C LYS A 414 2.16 16.01 -41.12
N LEU A 415 1.52 17.06 -41.60
CA LEU A 415 2.12 18.40 -41.70
C LEU A 415 2.50 18.98 -40.33
N THR A 416 1.73 18.69 -39.28
CA THR A 416 2.07 19.09 -37.90
C THR A 416 3.08 18.17 -37.21
N GLY A 417 3.50 17.08 -37.87
CA GLY A 417 4.47 16.12 -37.33
C GLY A 417 3.92 15.19 -36.25
N TRP A 418 2.59 15.05 -36.14
CA TRP A 418 1.98 14.11 -35.18
C TRP A 418 2.07 12.67 -35.67
N LEU A 419 1.91 12.49 -36.99
CA LEU A 419 1.90 11.21 -37.69
C LEU A 419 3.10 11.11 -38.64
N ASP A 420 3.60 9.88 -38.80
CA ASP A 420 4.61 9.59 -39.81
C ASP A 420 4.01 9.71 -41.23
N SER A 421 4.85 10.08 -42.20
CA SER A 421 4.50 10.14 -43.62
C SER A 421 3.94 8.81 -44.16
N SER A 422 4.34 7.68 -43.58
CA SER A 422 3.90 6.32 -43.91
C SER A 422 2.52 5.95 -43.35
N PHE A 423 1.92 6.78 -42.50
CA PHE A 423 0.57 6.55 -41.98
C PHE A 423 -0.46 6.64 -43.12
N GLY A 424 -1.14 5.52 -43.40
CA GLY A 424 -2.15 5.42 -44.45
C GLY A 424 -3.37 4.61 -44.02
N ILE A 425 -4.53 4.91 -44.63
CA ILE A 425 -5.80 4.19 -44.43
C ILE A 425 -5.76 2.93 -45.31
N GLY A 426 -5.10 1.87 -44.85
CA GLY A 426 -5.01 0.58 -45.57
C GLY A 426 -5.95 -0.49 -44.99
N PRO A 427 -6.42 -1.47 -45.78
CA PRO A 427 -7.21 -2.62 -45.27
C PRO A 427 -6.42 -3.60 -44.36
N THR A 428 -5.18 -3.29 -44.02
CA THR A 428 -4.17 -4.23 -43.49
C THR A 428 -3.54 -3.78 -42.16
N THR A 429 -4.33 -3.24 -41.23
CA THR A 429 -3.92 -3.08 -39.82
C THR A 429 -4.44 -4.19 -38.90
N LYS A 430 -4.94 -5.29 -39.46
CA LYS A 430 -5.03 -6.57 -38.74
C LYS A 430 -3.71 -7.33 -38.97
N SER A 431 -2.82 -7.30 -37.97
CA SER A 431 -1.55 -8.06 -37.90
C SER A 431 -0.36 -7.51 -38.70
N SER A 432 0.39 -6.59 -38.10
CA SER A 432 1.80 -6.36 -38.45
C SER A 432 2.63 -5.87 -37.26
N PHE A 433 2.76 -6.70 -36.21
CA PHE A 433 3.93 -6.67 -35.32
C PHE A 433 4.23 -8.08 -34.81
N VAL A 434 4.75 -8.94 -35.70
CA VAL A 434 5.50 -10.15 -35.32
C VAL A 434 6.71 -10.28 -36.25
N LYS A 435 7.89 -10.21 -35.62
CA LYS A 435 9.22 -10.73 -35.99
C LYS A 435 9.94 -10.11 -37.19
N GLU A 436 10.93 -9.28 -36.87
CA GLU A 436 12.25 -9.36 -37.50
C GLU A 436 13.32 -9.18 -36.41
N ASN A 437 14.04 -10.27 -36.13
CA ASN A 437 15.46 -10.27 -35.75
C ASN A 437 15.94 -11.73 -35.84
N GLY A 438 16.14 -12.16 -37.09
CA GLY A 438 17.07 -13.23 -37.42
C GLY A 438 18.23 -12.60 -38.16
N ILE A 439 19.36 -12.40 -37.48
CA ILE A 439 20.63 -12.14 -38.13
C ILE A 439 21.37 -13.49 -38.12
N ASN A 440 21.43 -14.11 -39.31
CA ASN A 440 22.46 -15.08 -39.65
C ASN A 440 23.76 -14.31 -39.93
N VAL A 441 24.81 -14.53 -39.14
CA VAL A 441 26.07 -15.22 -39.52
C VAL A 441 26.73 -15.69 -38.22
#